data_AF-A0A9E4T8S5-F1
#
_entry.id   AF-A0A9E4T8S5-F1
#
_cell.length_a   1.000
_cell.length_b   1.000
_cell.length_c   1.000
_cell.angle_alpha   90.00
_cell.angle_beta   90.00
_cell.angle_gamma   90.00
#
_symmetry.space_group_name_H-M   'P 1'
#
loop_
_entity.id
_entity.type
_entity.pdbx_description
1 polymer ?
#
loop_
_entity_poly.entity_id
_entity_poly.type
_entity_poly.pdbx_seq_one_letter_code
_entity_poly.pdbx_strand_id
1 'polypeptide(L)'
;GSYQTMLRSWLAEKSIHREQGVWQSKQGEMALLLVQTLAGGLELDEQQAVLTYLQAEFDRLDQAAGHQLIISGPGVFGVQSRAVIHYETQTLSMVASALIALLLFSAYRFLPYLLFAALPLLSAMLVGAIVCQLAFGELHGITLAFGITLLGVTLDYPIHLFSHLRHSEPVNSTMLSIWRTLRLGVITTCIAYLVLLTTDFIGLRQLGLFTLTGLLTAALTSRLLLPRVFPEPFSPPQPRGMTLLSVMLQRKRWPSLVMLALAAISLTSLLLSSKPLWQDDISTFSPLPKALLEQDRQLRQHFSATDPSHLLLIQGEDPQQLLQRSEALRRHLQQDPAGALLLDIALPSDYLPSEQQQRATQASLPGRPQLSDNLQQAMQGLPFRQAAFEPFIAEIEQSRNLPPLS
;
A
#
# COMPACT_ATOMS: atom_id res chain seq x y z
N GLY A 1 -32.56 24.08 -24.92
CA GLY A 1 -31.98 23.04 -24.05
C GLY A 1 -30.51 23.24 -23.70
N SER A 2 -29.87 24.36 -24.05
CA SER A 2 -28.50 24.73 -23.62
C SER A 2 -28.51 25.53 -22.31
N TYR A 3 -29.52 26.38 -22.12
CA TYR A 3 -29.70 27.17 -20.90
C TYR A 3 -29.94 26.32 -19.65
N GLN A 4 -30.72 25.24 -19.76
CA GLN A 4 -30.87 24.24 -18.68
C GLN A 4 -29.59 23.44 -18.43
N THR A 5 -28.74 23.25 -19.43
CA THR A 5 -27.42 22.60 -19.26
C THR A 5 -26.43 23.55 -18.59
N MET A 6 -26.46 24.85 -18.94
CA MET A 6 -25.71 25.90 -18.26
C MET A 6 -26.17 26.13 -16.81
N LEU A 7 -27.49 26.17 -16.59
CA LEU A 7 -28.09 26.22 -15.24
C LEU A 7 -27.78 24.96 -14.46
N ARG A 8 -27.78 23.77 -15.08
CA ARG A 8 -27.33 22.55 -14.43
C ARG A 8 -25.83 22.55 -14.16
N SER A 9 -24.99 23.16 -14.98
CA SER A 9 -23.55 23.29 -14.66
C SER A 9 -23.26 24.34 -13.58
N TRP A 10 -24.11 25.37 -13.47
CA TRP A 10 -24.03 26.38 -12.39
C TRP A 10 -24.67 25.88 -11.08
N LEU A 11 -25.79 25.17 -11.14
CA LEU A 11 -26.47 24.58 -9.97
C LEU A 11 -25.87 23.24 -9.54
N ALA A 12 -25.21 22.51 -10.46
CA ALA A 12 -24.30 21.42 -10.13
C ALA A 12 -22.89 21.96 -9.92
N GLU A 13 -22.77 23.16 -9.34
CA GLU A 13 -21.66 23.39 -8.43
C GLU A 13 -21.52 22.12 -7.59
N LYS A 14 -20.32 21.56 -7.59
CA LYS A 14 -19.87 20.48 -6.70
C LYS A 14 -19.86 20.96 -5.23
N SER A 15 -20.87 21.74 -4.83
CA SER A 15 -21.09 22.15 -3.47
C SER A 15 -21.69 20.93 -2.75
N ILE A 16 -20.99 20.49 -1.73
CA ILE A 16 -21.50 19.48 -0.82
C ILE A 16 -22.78 20.07 -0.21
N HIS A 17 -23.92 19.37 -0.36
CA HIS A 17 -25.21 19.82 0.16
C HIS A 17 -25.05 20.14 1.65
N ARG A 18 -25.38 21.37 2.06
CA ARG A 18 -25.27 21.80 3.46
C ARG A 18 -26.67 22.00 4.02
N GLU A 19 -27.02 21.22 5.04
CA GLU A 19 -28.21 21.46 5.86
C GLU A 19 -27.80 21.77 7.28
N GLN A 20 -28.32 22.89 7.81
CA GLN A 20 -28.02 23.36 9.17
C GLN A 20 -26.52 23.51 9.48
N GLY A 21 -25.71 23.81 8.46
CA GLY A 21 -24.25 23.94 8.58
C GLY A 21 -23.47 22.62 8.51
N VAL A 22 -24.15 21.48 8.35
CA VAL A 22 -23.53 20.16 8.21
C VAL A 22 -23.53 19.73 6.75
N TRP A 23 -22.40 19.20 6.30
CA TRP A 23 -22.30 18.56 4.99
C TRP A 23 -23.10 17.25 4.97
N GLN A 24 -24.05 17.12 4.06
CA GLN A 24 -24.90 15.94 3.92
C GLN A 24 -24.85 15.38 2.49
N SER A 25 -25.16 14.08 2.37
CA SER A 25 -25.34 13.45 1.07
C SER A 25 -26.55 14.07 0.36
N LYS A 26 -26.61 13.96 -0.97
CA LYS A 26 -27.72 14.50 -1.78
C LYS A 26 -29.10 13.97 -1.39
N GLN A 27 -29.16 12.82 -0.71
CA GLN A 27 -30.38 12.16 -0.26
C GLN A 27 -30.67 12.38 1.24
N GLY A 28 -29.79 13.08 1.98
CA GLY A 28 -29.94 13.35 3.41
C GLY A 28 -29.66 12.14 4.31
N GLU A 29 -29.25 11.00 3.75
CA GLU A 29 -29.02 9.75 4.50
C GLU A 29 -27.69 9.70 5.25
N MET A 30 -26.73 10.55 4.88
CA MET A 30 -25.39 10.58 5.49
C MET A 30 -24.95 12.00 5.76
N ALA A 31 -24.30 12.20 6.92
CA ALA A 31 -23.59 13.43 7.27
C ALA A 31 -22.07 13.20 7.18
N LEU A 32 -21.34 14.17 6.64
CA LEU A 32 -19.88 14.16 6.54
C LEU A 32 -19.27 15.07 7.60
N LEU A 33 -18.38 14.50 8.39
CA LEU A 33 -17.50 15.22 9.29
C LEU A 33 -16.05 15.04 8.81
N LEU A 34 -15.35 16.14 8.55
CA LEU A 34 -13.94 16.10 8.17
C LEU A 34 -13.10 16.34 9.42
N VAL A 35 -12.34 15.32 9.82
CA VAL A 35 -11.47 15.36 11.00
C VAL A 35 -10.02 15.43 10.54
N GLN A 36 -9.34 16.51 10.91
CA GLN A 36 -7.90 16.63 10.72
C GLN A 36 -7.19 16.23 12.02
N THR A 37 -6.31 15.24 11.95
CA THR A 37 -5.50 14.81 13.08
C THR A 37 -4.21 15.63 13.16
N LEU A 38 -3.71 15.82 14.38
CA LEU A 38 -2.39 16.43 14.61
C LEU A 38 -1.25 15.46 14.26
N ALA A 39 -1.50 14.17 14.46
CA ALA A 39 -0.59 13.08 14.13
C ALA A 39 -0.40 12.96 12.61
N GLY A 40 0.82 12.66 12.18
CA GLY A 40 1.11 12.35 10.79
C GLY A 40 0.38 11.08 10.34
N GLY A 41 0.03 10.99 9.06
CA GLY A 41 -0.70 9.82 8.52
C GLY A 41 0.04 8.47 8.64
N LEU A 42 1.35 8.51 8.89
CA LEU A 42 2.21 7.33 9.09
C LEU A 42 2.44 6.99 10.58
N GLU A 43 2.00 7.84 11.51
CA GLU A 43 2.14 7.63 12.96
C GLU A 43 1.01 6.72 13.46
N LEU A 44 1.10 5.43 13.11
CA LEU A 44 -0.01 4.48 13.23
C LEU A 44 -0.51 4.27 14.66
N ASP A 45 0.35 4.40 15.67
CA ASP A 45 -0.07 4.29 17.09
C ASP A 45 -0.96 5.48 17.49
N GLU A 46 -0.62 6.68 17.06
CA GLU A 46 -1.42 7.88 17.32
C GLU A 46 -2.73 7.85 16.52
N GLN A 47 -2.67 7.44 15.26
CA GLN A 47 -3.88 7.24 14.45
C GLN A 47 -4.81 6.21 15.09
N GLN A 48 -4.29 5.09 15.60
CA GLN A 48 -5.10 4.09 16.33
C GLN A 48 -5.77 4.70 17.57
N ALA A 49 -5.05 5.52 18.34
CA ALA A 49 -5.60 6.20 19.51
C ALA A 49 -6.75 7.15 19.14
N VAL A 50 -6.59 7.94 18.07
CA VAL A 50 -7.64 8.82 17.55
C VAL A 50 -8.87 8.02 17.11
N LEU A 51 -8.69 6.94 16.34
CA LEU A 51 -9.81 6.12 15.87
C LEU A 51 -10.58 5.49 17.03
N THR A 52 -9.86 5.00 18.04
CA THR A 52 -10.46 4.43 19.25
C THR A 52 -11.24 5.49 20.03
N TYR A 53 -10.70 6.70 20.15
CA TYR A 53 -11.38 7.83 20.78
C TYR A 53 -12.65 8.22 20.03
N LEU A 54 -12.58 8.38 18.71
CA LEU A 54 -13.74 8.75 17.88
C LEU A 54 -14.86 7.71 17.99
N GLN A 55 -14.52 6.42 17.93
CA GLN A 55 -15.49 5.35 18.08
C GLN A 55 -16.14 5.36 19.47
N ALA A 56 -15.34 5.46 20.54
CA ALA A 56 -15.86 5.48 21.90
C ALA A 56 -16.76 6.69 22.18
N GLU A 57 -16.40 7.85 21.64
CA GLU A 57 -17.17 9.09 21.79
C GLU A 57 -18.48 9.03 20.99
N PHE A 58 -18.46 8.45 19.79
CA PHE A 58 -19.68 8.22 19.02
C PHE A 58 -20.62 7.22 19.72
N ASP A 59 -20.10 6.09 20.18
CA ASP A 59 -20.89 5.07 20.89
C ASP A 59 -21.53 5.64 22.18
N ARG A 60 -20.88 6.62 22.81
CA ARG A 60 -21.41 7.36 23.96
C ARG A 60 -22.57 8.29 23.57
N LEU A 61 -22.52 8.92 22.41
CA LEU A 61 -23.53 9.87 21.92
C LEU A 61 -24.73 9.17 21.26
N ASP A 62 -24.51 8.03 20.59
CA ASP A 62 -25.52 7.35 19.77
C ASP A 62 -26.42 6.36 20.55
N GLN A 63 -26.35 6.34 21.89
CA GLN A 63 -27.02 5.33 22.74
C GLN A 63 -28.55 5.16 22.53
N ALA A 64 -29.22 6.05 21.79
CA ALA A 64 -30.66 6.01 21.57
C ALA A 64 -31.13 6.11 20.10
N ALA A 65 -30.23 6.36 19.13
CA ALA A 65 -30.66 6.82 17.80
C ALA A 65 -30.28 5.88 16.64
N GLY A 66 -29.42 4.89 16.88
CA GLY A 66 -29.16 3.80 15.92
C GLY A 66 -28.44 4.26 14.65
N HIS A 67 -27.64 5.32 14.75
CA HIS A 67 -26.82 5.78 13.63
C HIS A 67 -25.55 4.93 13.51
N GLN A 68 -24.94 4.95 12.32
CA GLN A 68 -23.68 4.24 12.09
C GLN A 68 -22.55 5.24 11.83
N LEU A 69 -21.49 5.15 12.61
CA LEU A 69 -20.24 5.84 12.30
C LEU A 69 -19.45 5.04 11.26
N ILE A 70 -19.11 5.71 10.16
CA ILE A 70 -18.19 5.17 9.16
C ILE A 70 -17.00 6.11 9.07
N ILE A 71 -15.82 5.60 9.42
CA ILE A 71 -14.56 6.36 9.35
C ILE A 71 -13.76 5.85 8.16
N SER A 72 -13.31 6.76 7.30
CA SER A 72 -12.43 6.43 6.17
C SER A 72 -11.28 7.43 6.06
N GLY A 73 -10.17 6.99 5.48
CA GLY A 73 -9.02 7.82 5.17
C GLY A 73 -7.68 7.11 5.38
N PRO A 74 -6.56 7.80 5.08
CA PRO A 74 -5.22 7.22 5.13
C PRO A 74 -4.85 6.63 6.50
N GLY A 75 -5.23 7.30 7.59
CA GLY A 75 -4.98 6.82 8.96
C GLY A 75 -5.70 5.50 9.28
N VAL A 76 -6.98 5.39 8.88
CA VAL A 76 -7.78 4.15 9.02
C VAL A 76 -7.12 3.01 8.25
N PHE A 77 -6.75 3.27 7.00
CA PHE A 77 -6.13 2.28 6.12
C PHE A 77 -4.77 1.82 6.65
N GLY A 78 -3.94 2.73 7.17
CA GLY A 78 -2.66 2.39 7.77
C GLY A 78 -2.82 1.51 9.00
N VAL A 79 -3.71 1.89 9.91
CA VAL A 79 -4.01 1.16 11.14
C VAL A 79 -4.55 -0.25 10.82
N GLN A 80 -5.51 -0.35 9.91
CA GLN A 80 -6.13 -1.62 9.58
C GLN A 80 -5.18 -2.53 8.79
N SER A 81 -4.35 -1.97 7.91
CA SER A 81 -3.29 -2.72 7.22
C SER A 81 -2.30 -3.31 8.23
N ARG A 82 -1.87 -2.52 9.22
CA ARG A 82 -0.98 -3.02 10.30
C ARG A 82 -1.63 -4.18 11.06
N ALA A 83 -2.90 -4.07 11.42
CA ALA A 83 -3.61 -5.12 12.14
C ALA A 83 -3.69 -6.43 11.33
N VAL A 84 -4.03 -6.35 10.04
CA VAL A 84 -4.09 -7.51 9.13
C VAL A 84 -2.69 -8.14 8.98
N ILE A 85 -1.68 -7.33 8.65
CA ILE A 85 -0.30 -7.81 8.48
C ILE A 85 0.21 -8.49 9.76
N HIS A 86 -0.03 -7.89 10.93
CA HIS A 86 0.42 -8.45 12.21
C HIS A 86 -0.26 -9.80 12.49
N TYR A 87 -1.59 -9.87 12.32
CA TYR A 87 -2.36 -11.10 12.54
C TYR A 87 -1.94 -12.23 11.59
N GLU A 88 -1.84 -11.94 10.29
CA GLU A 88 -1.45 -12.93 9.28
C GLU A 88 -0.02 -13.41 9.49
N THR A 89 0.91 -12.48 9.75
CA THR A 89 2.30 -12.82 10.05
C THR A 89 2.38 -13.73 11.27
N GLN A 90 1.73 -13.37 12.38
CA GLN A 90 1.79 -14.15 13.62
C GLN A 90 1.20 -15.56 13.42
N THR A 91 0.04 -15.65 12.78
CA THR A 91 -0.65 -16.93 12.57
C THR A 91 0.13 -17.83 11.61
N LEU A 92 0.57 -17.28 10.47
CA LEU A 92 1.28 -18.04 9.45
C LEU A 92 2.66 -18.47 9.94
N SER A 93 3.40 -17.60 10.64
CA SER A 93 4.68 -17.97 11.26
C SER A 93 4.50 -19.04 12.33
N MET A 94 3.44 -18.98 13.14
CA MET A 94 3.16 -20.01 14.15
C MET A 94 2.83 -21.37 13.50
N VAL A 95 1.99 -21.38 12.46
CA VAL A 95 1.65 -22.59 11.71
C VAL A 95 2.88 -23.16 11.00
N ALA A 96 3.67 -22.33 10.31
CA ALA A 96 4.89 -22.76 9.64
C ALA A 96 5.92 -23.34 10.62
N SER A 97 6.12 -22.67 11.76
CA SER A 97 7.02 -23.16 12.82
C SER A 97 6.54 -24.49 13.40
N ALA A 98 5.24 -24.65 13.63
CA ALA A 98 4.65 -25.90 14.10
C ALA A 98 4.82 -27.02 13.08
N LEU A 99 4.63 -26.74 11.79
CA LEU A 99 4.83 -27.71 10.70
C LEU A 99 6.30 -28.13 10.59
N ILE A 100 7.24 -27.19 10.65
CA ILE A 100 8.69 -27.48 10.64
C ILE A 100 9.07 -28.31 11.87
N ALA A 101 8.61 -27.92 13.06
CA ALA A 101 8.86 -28.66 14.29
C ALA A 101 8.30 -30.08 14.21
N LEU A 102 7.07 -30.26 13.69
CA LEU A 102 6.44 -31.56 13.48
C LEU A 102 7.21 -32.41 12.45
N LEU A 103 7.65 -31.81 11.35
CA LEU A 103 8.43 -32.49 10.31
C LEU A 103 9.77 -32.97 10.88
N LEU A 104 10.52 -32.09 11.55
CA LEU A 104 11.79 -32.42 12.18
C LEU A 104 11.60 -33.47 13.28
N PHE A 105 10.56 -33.34 14.11
CA PHE A 105 10.22 -34.34 15.11
C PHE A 105 9.85 -35.68 14.47
N SER A 106 9.11 -35.70 13.37
CA SER A 106 8.76 -36.94 12.67
C SER A 106 9.99 -37.60 12.01
N ALA A 107 10.91 -36.81 11.47
CA ALA A 107 12.12 -37.30 10.79
C ALA A 107 13.16 -37.84 11.79
N TYR A 108 13.40 -37.10 12.89
CA TYR A 108 14.48 -37.40 13.83
C TYR A 108 13.99 -38.00 15.15
N ARG A 109 12.70 -37.91 15.49
CA ARG A 109 12.05 -38.50 16.69
C ARG A 109 12.79 -38.26 18.02
N PHE A 110 13.63 -37.24 18.09
CA PHE A 110 14.51 -36.98 19.21
C PHE A 110 14.64 -35.46 19.43
N LEU A 111 14.08 -34.97 20.53
CA LEU A 111 13.88 -33.55 20.82
C LEU A 111 15.16 -32.68 20.79
N PRO A 112 16.35 -33.19 21.18
CA PRO A 112 17.60 -32.43 21.07
C PRO A 112 17.94 -31.98 19.65
N TYR A 113 17.53 -32.72 18.60
CA TYR A 113 17.73 -32.29 17.21
C TYR A 113 17.05 -30.97 16.89
N LEU A 114 15.87 -30.74 17.45
CA LEU A 114 15.13 -29.51 17.25
C LEU A 114 15.86 -28.33 17.91
N LEU A 115 16.39 -28.54 19.12
CA LEU A 115 17.16 -27.51 19.84
C LEU A 115 18.46 -27.17 19.10
N PHE A 116 19.20 -28.19 18.65
CA PHE A 116 20.44 -27.98 17.89
C PHE A 116 20.17 -27.39 16.49
N ALA A 117 19.06 -27.72 15.84
CA ALA A 117 18.63 -27.09 14.59
C ALA A 117 18.26 -25.61 14.78
N ALA A 118 17.63 -25.27 15.90
CA ALA A 118 17.24 -23.90 16.20
C ALA A 118 18.44 -23.00 16.52
N LEU A 119 19.55 -23.56 16.99
CA LEU A 119 20.68 -22.78 17.49
C LEU A 119 21.32 -21.86 16.42
N PRO A 120 21.64 -22.34 15.20
CA PRO A 120 22.05 -21.46 14.10
C PRO A 120 21.02 -20.37 13.77
N LEU A 121 19.74 -20.72 13.68
CA LEU A 121 18.67 -19.78 13.34
C LEU A 121 18.52 -18.68 14.40
N LEU A 122 18.47 -19.03 15.69
CA LEU A 122 18.37 -18.07 16.78
C LEU A 122 19.59 -17.14 16.83
N SER A 123 20.80 -17.69 16.61
CA SER A 123 22.01 -16.87 16.52
C SER A 123 21.96 -15.88 15.35
N ALA A 124 21.40 -16.32 14.21
CA ALA A 124 21.23 -15.50 13.02
C ALA A 124 20.25 -14.36 13.25
N MET A 125 19.10 -14.65 13.88
CA MET A 125 18.09 -13.65 14.23
C MET A 125 18.67 -12.61 15.19
N LEU A 126 19.39 -13.04 16.23
CA LEU A 126 19.95 -12.15 17.23
C LEU A 126 21.04 -11.24 16.64
N VAL A 127 22.01 -11.79 15.91
CA VAL A 127 23.08 -10.99 15.30
C VAL A 127 22.53 -10.09 14.19
N GLY A 128 21.61 -10.60 13.36
CA GLY A 128 20.96 -9.82 12.32
C GLY A 128 20.21 -8.61 12.90
N ALA A 129 19.46 -8.81 13.99
CA ALA A 129 18.76 -7.73 14.68
C ALA A 129 19.73 -6.69 15.25
N ILE A 130 20.80 -7.12 15.92
CA ILE A 130 21.82 -6.22 16.47
C ILE A 130 22.49 -5.39 15.37
N VAL A 131 22.89 -6.01 14.26
CA VAL A 131 23.57 -5.29 13.17
C VAL A 131 22.63 -4.28 12.51
N CYS A 132 21.35 -4.63 12.30
CA CYS A 132 20.36 -3.69 11.78
C CYS A 132 20.11 -2.53 12.74
N GLN A 133 19.99 -2.79 14.04
CA GLN A 133 19.82 -1.76 15.06
C GLN A 133 21.01 -0.79 15.08
N LEU A 134 22.24 -1.29 14.94
CA LEU A 134 23.45 -0.47 14.87
C LEU A 134 23.54 0.35 13.58
N ALA A 135 23.09 -0.19 12.45
CA ALA A 135 23.18 0.46 11.15
C ALA A 135 22.07 1.49 10.89
N PHE A 136 20.86 1.25 11.40
CA PHE A 136 19.67 2.05 11.10
C PHE A 136 19.06 2.75 12.32
N GLY A 137 19.52 2.47 13.54
CA GLY A 137 19.00 3.07 14.78
C GLY A 137 17.67 2.49 15.27
N GLU A 138 16.90 1.85 14.40
CA GLU A 138 15.66 1.16 14.71
C GLU A 138 15.49 -0.08 13.82
N LEU A 139 14.78 -1.10 14.29
CA LEU A 139 14.42 -2.29 13.51
C LEU A 139 12.92 -2.30 13.22
N HIS A 140 12.55 -2.15 11.95
CA HIS A 140 11.15 -2.20 11.55
C HIS A 140 10.58 -3.62 11.75
N GLY A 141 9.38 -3.72 12.32
CA GLY A 141 8.72 -5.01 12.55
C GLY A 141 8.50 -5.82 11.27
N ILE A 142 8.24 -5.15 10.14
CA ILE A 142 8.10 -5.78 8.82
C ILE A 142 9.40 -6.44 8.38
N THR A 143 10.54 -5.77 8.60
CA THR A 143 11.87 -6.32 8.30
C THR A 143 12.15 -7.57 9.13
N LEU A 144 11.79 -7.57 10.41
CA LEU A 144 11.95 -8.71 11.29
C LEU A 144 11.09 -9.90 10.83
N ALA A 145 9.81 -9.67 10.52
CA ALA A 145 8.89 -10.71 10.06
C ALA A 145 9.34 -11.40 8.76
N PHE A 146 9.59 -10.62 7.71
CA PHE A 146 10.07 -11.17 6.44
C PHE A 146 11.49 -11.72 6.55
N GLY A 147 12.34 -11.06 7.34
CA GLY A 147 13.71 -11.47 7.57
C GLY A 147 13.81 -12.86 8.21
N ILE A 148 13.01 -13.13 9.24
CA ILE A 148 12.95 -14.45 9.90
C ILE A 148 12.50 -15.52 8.90
N THR A 149 11.50 -15.20 8.07
CA THR A 149 11.00 -16.12 7.04
C THR A 149 12.11 -16.48 6.04
N LEU A 150 12.87 -15.48 5.59
CA LEU A 150 14.03 -15.68 4.71
C LEU A 150 15.17 -16.46 5.40
N LEU A 151 15.44 -16.17 6.67
CA LEU A 151 16.42 -16.91 7.47
C LEU A 151 16.02 -18.37 7.72
N GLY A 152 14.77 -18.77 7.47
CA GLY A 152 14.35 -20.16 7.52
C GLY A 152 15.23 -21.11 6.70
N VAL A 153 15.81 -20.63 5.58
CA VAL A 153 16.77 -21.40 4.76
C VAL A 153 18.02 -21.84 5.54
N THR A 154 18.35 -21.15 6.64
CA THR A 154 19.51 -21.50 7.47
C THR A 154 19.31 -22.79 8.27
N LEU A 155 18.07 -23.25 8.43
CA LEU A 155 17.76 -24.55 9.04
C LEU A 155 18.30 -25.72 8.20
N ASP A 156 18.56 -25.51 6.92
CA ASP A 156 19.12 -26.54 6.04
C ASP A 156 20.53 -26.95 6.49
N TYR A 157 21.31 -26.04 7.10
CA TYR A 157 22.68 -26.33 7.52
C TYR A 157 22.78 -27.42 8.60
N PRO A 158 22.09 -27.29 9.75
CA PRO A 158 22.04 -28.36 10.73
C PRO A 158 21.35 -29.62 10.17
N ILE A 159 20.31 -29.49 9.35
CA ILE A 159 19.63 -30.65 8.72
C ILE A 159 20.59 -31.45 7.84
N HIS A 160 21.38 -30.78 7.00
CA HIS A 160 22.38 -31.44 6.16
C HIS A 160 23.48 -32.11 6.98
N LEU A 161 23.89 -31.51 8.10
CA LEU A 161 24.80 -32.16 9.04
C LEU A 161 24.17 -33.43 9.58
N PHE A 162 22.97 -33.34 10.15
CA PHE A 162 22.26 -34.46 10.79
C PHE A 162 22.00 -35.62 9.81
N SER A 163 21.65 -35.31 8.56
CA SER A 163 21.39 -36.32 7.54
C SER A 163 22.66 -37.06 7.09
N HIS A 164 23.84 -36.45 7.26
CA HIS A 164 25.12 -37.03 6.87
C HIS A 164 25.91 -37.62 8.05
N LEU A 165 25.42 -37.47 9.29
CA LEU A 165 26.01 -38.13 10.45
C LEU A 165 25.98 -39.64 10.25
N ARG A 166 27.12 -40.30 10.47
CA ARG A 166 27.27 -41.75 10.43
C ARG A 166 27.59 -42.27 11.83
N HIS A 167 27.23 -43.53 12.09
CA HIS A 167 27.66 -44.18 13.32
C HIS A 167 29.19 -44.17 13.42
N SER A 168 29.70 -43.72 14.58
CA SER A 168 31.13 -43.73 14.93
C SER A 168 32.02 -42.74 14.15
N GLU A 169 31.45 -41.78 13.41
CA GLU A 169 32.22 -40.67 12.84
C GLU A 169 32.09 -39.41 13.70
N PRO A 170 33.19 -38.68 13.96
CA PRO A 170 33.11 -37.45 14.72
C PRO A 170 32.39 -36.37 13.91
N VAL A 171 31.50 -35.60 14.58
CA VAL A 171 30.62 -34.59 13.97
C VAL A 171 31.40 -33.57 13.14
N ASN A 172 32.59 -33.19 13.61
CA ASN A 172 33.46 -32.22 12.93
C ASN A 172 33.94 -32.74 11.56
N SER A 173 34.24 -34.03 11.44
CA SER A 173 34.67 -34.64 10.17
C SER A 173 33.53 -34.65 9.15
N THR A 174 32.30 -34.96 9.60
CA THR A 174 31.11 -34.89 8.74
C THR A 174 30.89 -33.46 8.25
N MET A 175 30.93 -32.46 9.14
CA MET A 175 30.80 -31.04 8.82
C MET A 175 31.83 -30.60 7.77
N LEU A 176 33.10 -30.99 7.93
CA LEU A 176 34.16 -30.67 6.96
C LEU A 176 33.90 -31.30 5.59
N SER A 177 33.33 -32.51 5.53
CA SER A 177 33.04 -33.18 4.26
C SER A 177 31.93 -32.46 3.45
N ILE A 178 30.89 -31.98 4.13
CA ILE A 178 29.75 -31.30 3.49
C ILE A 178 29.99 -29.79 3.30
N TRP A 179 30.95 -29.19 4.01
CA TRP A 179 31.19 -27.75 4.02
C TRP A 179 31.42 -27.14 2.64
N ARG A 180 32.08 -27.86 1.73
CA ARG A 180 32.32 -27.36 0.37
C ARG A 180 31.00 -27.09 -0.37
N THR A 181 30.03 -27.97 -0.20
CA THR A 181 28.69 -27.85 -0.80
C THR A 181 27.88 -26.77 -0.09
N LEU A 182 27.86 -26.77 1.25
CA LEU A 182 27.13 -25.76 2.04
C LEU A 182 27.64 -24.34 1.77
N ARG A 183 28.97 -24.15 1.70
CA ARG A 183 29.58 -22.86 1.41
C ARG A 183 29.13 -22.31 0.06
N LEU A 184 28.96 -23.16 -0.95
CA LEU A 184 28.47 -22.71 -2.25
C LEU A 184 27.06 -22.13 -2.12
N GLY A 185 26.16 -22.83 -1.42
CA GLY A 185 24.81 -22.34 -1.14
C GLY A 185 24.80 -21.03 -0.35
N VAL A 186 25.63 -20.93 0.70
CA VAL A 186 25.80 -19.69 1.48
C VAL A 186 26.23 -18.53 0.58
N ILE A 187 27.23 -18.73 -0.28
CA ILE A 187 27.74 -17.67 -1.17
C ILE A 187 26.65 -17.22 -2.15
N THR A 188 25.94 -18.15 -2.78
CA THR A 188 24.88 -17.81 -3.74
C THR A 188 23.74 -17.03 -3.09
N THR A 189 23.34 -17.41 -1.87
CA THR A 189 22.29 -16.70 -1.13
C THR A 189 22.78 -15.35 -0.60
N CYS A 190 24.05 -15.24 -0.20
CA CYS A 190 24.66 -13.96 0.16
C CYS A 190 24.62 -12.98 -1.02
N ILE A 191 24.92 -13.44 -2.23
CA ILE A 191 24.84 -12.59 -3.45
C ILE A 191 23.41 -12.07 -3.63
N ALA A 192 22.41 -12.93 -3.48
CA ALA A 192 21.00 -12.53 -3.59
C ALA A 192 20.62 -11.45 -2.54
N TYR A 193 21.02 -11.61 -1.28
CA TYR A 193 20.75 -10.61 -0.25
C TYR A 193 21.60 -9.34 -0.40
N LEU A 194 22.80 -9.42 -0.99
CA LEU A 194 23.63 -8.25 -1.29
C LEU A 194 22.96 -7.34 -2.32
N VAL A 195 22.23 -7.91 -3.30
CA VAL A 195 21.45 -7.12 -4.27
C VAL A 195 20.33 -6.33 -3.58
N LEU A 196 19.73 -6.86 -2.52
CA LEU A 196 18.73 -6.10 -1.74
C LEU A 196 19.35 -4.87 -1.04
N LEU A 197 20.66 -4.85 -0.77
CA LEU A 197 21.32 -3.69 -0.18
C LEU A 197 21.50 -2.53 -1.18
N THR A 198 21.41 -2.78 -2.48
CA THR A 198 21.64 -1.75 -3.51
C THR A 198 20.38 -1.00 -3.92
N THR A 199 19.22 -1.33 -3.35
CA THR A 199 17.96 -0.62 -3.62
C THR A 199 17.87 0.70 -2.86
N ASP A 200 17.15 1.69 -3.40
CA ASP A 200 16.87 2.95 -2.68
C ASP A 200 15.78 2.81 -1.62
N PHE A 201 15.03 1.70 -1.63
CA PHE A 201 13.95 1.47 -0.68
C PHE A 201 14.49 0.99 0.68
N ILE A 202 14.39 1.84 1.69
CA ILE A 202 15.02 1.61 3.00
C ILE A 202 14.59 0.29 3.67
N GLY A 203 13.33 -0.12 3.51
CA GLY A 203 12.84 -1.39 4.07
C GLY A 203 13.52 -2.61 3.45
N LEU A 204 13.80 -2.59 2.14
CA LEU A 204 14.48 -3.69 1.45
C LEU A 204 15.99 -3.69 1.76
N ARG A 205 16.61 -2.51 1.91
CA ARG A 205 18.00 -2.42 2.40
C ARG A 205 18.12 -3.00 3.81
N GLN A 206 17.20 -2.66 4.70
CA GLN A 206 17.20 -3.17 6.07
C GLN A 206 17.00 -4.69 6.09
N LEU A 207 16.06 -5.21 5.29
CA LEU A 207 15.84 -6.63 5.09
C LEU A 207 17.08 -7.35 4.56
N GLY A 208 17.73 -6.79 3.53
CA GLY A 208 18.96 -7.33 2.96
C GLY A 208 20.09 -7.41 3.99
N LEU A 209 20.25 -6.39 4.84
CA LEU A 209 21.30 -6.39 5.87
C LEU A 209 21.00 -7.43 6.95
N PHE A 210 19.75 -7.50 7.39
CA PHE A 210 19.29 -8.46 8.40
C PHE A 210 19.55 -9.90 7.93
N THR A 211 19.11 -10.23 6.72
CA THR A 211 19.23 -11.60 6.20
C THR A 211 20.66 -11.96 5.82
N LEU A 212 21.46 -11.02 5.28
CA LEU A 212 22.86 -11.26 4.93
C LEU A 212 23.70 -11.57 6.19
N THR A 213 23.60 -10.72 7.21
CA THR A 213 24.37 -10.86 8.45
C THR A 213 23.88 -12.07 9.27
N GLY A 214 22.57 -12.30 9.31
CA GLY A 214 21.99 -13.49 9.90
C GLY A 214 22.46 -14.78 9.20
N LEU A 215 22.42 -14.83 7.87
CA LEU A 215 22.86 -15.99 7.08
C LEU A 215 24.33 -16.35 7.34
N LEU A 216 25.22 -15.34 7.31
CA LEU A 216 26.64 -15.52 7.62
C LEU A 216 26.84 -16.04 9.04
N THR A 217 26.10 -15.48 10.00
CA THR A 217 26.11 -15.93 11.39
C THR A 217 25.64 -17.38 11.50
N ALA A 218 24.53 -17.74 10.86
CA ALA A 218 24.00 -19.11 10.89
C ALA A 218 25.00 -20.11 10.30
N ALA A 219 25.66 -19.73 9.20
CA ALA A 219 26.68 -20.56 8.56
C ALA A 219 27.91 -20.75 9.46
N LEU A 220 28.38 -19.68 10.13
CA LEU A 220 29.49 -19.74 11.08
C LEU A 220 29.12 -20.56 12.33
N THR A 221 27.94 -20.34 12.89
CA THR A 221 27.41 -21.10 14.02
C THR A 221 27.31 -22.59 13.68
N SER A 222 26.75 -22.92 12.52
CA SER A 222 26.65 -24.30 12.04
C SER A 222 28.02 -24.94 11.85
N ARG A 223 28.99 -24.21 11.31
CA ARG A 223 30.33 -24.73 11.04
C ARG A 223 31.19 -24.89 12.30
N LEU A 224 31.15 -23.92 13.20
CA LEU A 224 32.13 -23.78 14.29
C LEU A 224 31.58 -24.15 15.66
N LEU A 225 30.30 -23.85 15.91
CA LEU A 225 29.69 -24.06 17.22
C LEU A 225 29.00 -25.42 17.28
N LEU A 226 28.20 -25.75 16.26
CA LEU A 226 27.40 -26.97 16.24
C LEU A 226 28.25 -28.25 16.47
N PRO A 227 29.42 -28.45 15.83
CA PRO A 227 30.23 -29.66 16.06
C PRO A 227 30.85 -29.74 17.46
N ARG A 228 30.92 -28.63 18.21
CA ARG A 228 31.49 -28.59 19.56
C ARG A 228 30.45 -28.83 20.65
N VAL A 229 29.20 -28.45 20.40
CA VAL A 229 28.11 -28.57 21.38
C VAL A 229 27.32 -29.87 21.18
N PHE A 230 27.40 -30.48 20.00
CA PHE A 230 26.71 -31.74 19.72
C PHE A 230 27.37 -32.91 20.49
N PRO A 231 26.61 -33.72 21.24
CA PRO A 231 27.16 -34.79 22.08
C PRO A 231 27.63 -36.02 21.27
N GLU A 232 28.72 -36.65 21.70
CA GLU A 232 29.23 -37.94 21.19
C GLU A 232 29.34 -39.00 22.30
N PRO A 233 29.15 -40.31 22.02
CA PRO A 233 28.87 -40.95 20.73
C PRO A 233 27.39 -40.93 20.35
N PHE A 234 27.10 -40.79 19.06
CA PHE A 234 25.74 -40.62 18.56
C PHE A 234 25.34 -41.70 17.51
N SER A 235 24.06 -42.05 17.49
CA SER A 235 23.46 -43.07 16.63
C SER A 235 22.21 -42.52 15.92
N PRO A 236 22.30 -42.15 14.63
CA PRO A 236 21.16 -41.57 13.92
C PRO A 236 19.99 -42.55 13.83
N PRO A 237 18.75 -42.11 14.09
CA PRO A 237 17.59 -42.96 13.87
C PRO A 237 17.51 -43.30 12.39
N GLN A 238 17.48 -44.61 12.07
CA GLN A 238 17.34 -45.05 10.68
C GLN A 238 15.91 -44.76 10.18
N PRO A 239 15.73 -44.07 9.05
CA PRO A 239 14.41 -43.81 8.49
C PRO A 239 13.78 -45.13 8.02
N ARG A 240 12.83 -45.67 8.81
CA ARG A 240 11.98 -46.80 8.41
C ARG A 240 10.82 -46.28 7.57
N GLY A 241 10.77 -46.61 6.27
CA GLY A 241 9.57 -46.42 5.44
C GLY A 241 9.73 -45.75 4.06
N MET A 242 10.91 -45.24 3.69
CA MET A 242 11.12 -44.55 2.40
C MET A 242 11.43 -45.46 1.20
N THR A 243 11.34 -46.78 1.33
CA THR A 243 11.76 -47.73 0.29
C THR A 243 10.84 -47.81 -0.92
N LEU A 244 9.53 -47.55 -0.77
CA LEU A 244 8.58 -47.61 -1.90
C LEU A 244 8.74 -46.42 -2.86
N LEU A 245 8.86 -45.20 -2.31
CA LEU A 245 9.08 -43.97 -3.07
C LEU A 245 10.44 -43.97 -3.78
N SER A 246 11.51 -44.42 -3.11
CA SER A 246 12.84 -44.48 -3.71
C SER A 246 12.92 -45.48 -4.86
N VAL A 247 12.23 -46.62 -4.78
CA VAL A 247 12.15 -47.62 -5.86
C VAL A 247 11.34 -47.10 -7.06
N MET A 248 10.24 -46.37 -6.83
CA MET A 248 9.47 -45.73 -7.91
C MET A 248 10.26 -44.61 -8.61
N LEU A 249 10.99 -43.77 -7.87
CA LEU A 249 11.80 -42.68 -8.43
C LEU A 249 13.06 -43.17 -9.17
N GLN A 250 13.61 -44.33 -8.81
CA GLN A 250 14.81 -44.90 -9.47
C GLN A 250 14.53 -45.49 -10.86
N ARG A 251 13.27 -45.57 -11.31
CA ARG A 251 12.95 -45.95 -12.70
C ARG A 251 13.37 -44.83 -13.66
N LYS A 252 14.44 -45.09 -14.44
CA LYS A 252 15.14 -44.17 -15.37
C LYS A 252 14.27 -43.27 -16.27
N ARG A 253 13.00 -43.61 -16.53
CA ARG A 253 12.08 -42.84 -17.41
C ARG A 253 11.03 -42.00 -16.68
N TRP A 254 10.75 -42.30 -15.41
CA TRP A 254 9.74 -41.57 -14.64
C TRP A 254 10.15 -40.13 -14.32
N PRO A 255 11.39 -39.80 -13.90
CA PRO A 255 11.75 -38.42 -13.59
C PRO A 255 11.73 -37.51 -14.83
N SER A 256 12.15 -38.00 -16.00
CA SER A 256 12.10 -37.20 -17.24
C SER A 256 10.67 -36.96 -17.73
N LEU A 257 9.79 -37.96 -17.62
CA LEU A 257 8.37 -37.79 -17.93
C LEU A 257 7.67 -36.82 -16.98
N VAL A 258 7.98 -36.89 -15.68
CA VAL A 258 7.45 -35.96 -14.68
C VAL A 258 7.96 -34.54 -14.93
N MET A 259 9.24 -34.35 -15.23
CA MET A 259 9.78 -33.02 -15.58
C MET A 259 9.13 -32.47 -16.86
N LEU A 260 8.92 -33.31 -17.88
CA LEU A 260 8.29 -32.88 -19.13
C LEU A 260 6.80 -32.56 -18.93
N ALA A 261 6.09 -33.32 -18.09
CA ALA A 261 4.72 -33.02 -17.69
C ALA A 261 4.64 -31.71 -16.89
N LEU A 262 5.54 -31.48 -15.92
CA LEU A 262 5.59 -30.22 -15.18
C LEU A 262 5.93 -29.03 -16.09
N ALA A 263 6.87 -29.19 -17.02
CA ALA A 263 7.20 -28.16 -18.00
C ALA A 263 6.01 -27.86 -18.93
N ALA A 264 5.31 -28.89 -19.40
CA ALA A 264 4.10 -28.74 -20.20
C ALA A 264 3.01 -28.03 -19.40
N ILE A 265 2.74 -28.43 -18.15
CA ILE A 265 1.75 -27.79 -17.27
C ILE A 265 2.11 -26.32 -17.03
N SER A 266 3.37 -26.00 -16.72
CA SER A 266 3.82 -24.62 -16.53
C SER A 266 3.66 -23.79 -17.80
N LEU A 267 4.03 -24.34 -18.97
CA LEU A 267 3.89 -23.66 -20.26
C LEU A 267 2.42 -23.46 -20.64
N THR A 268 1.59 -24.49 -20.46
CA THR A 268 0.14 -24.42 -20.68
C THR A 268 -0.48 -23.40 -19.74
N SER A 269 -0.10 -23.37 -18.45
CA SER A 269 -0.57 -22.35 -17.50
C SER A 269 -0.15 -20.94 -17.92
N LEU A 270 1.06 -20.76 -18.44
CA LEU A 270 1.54 -19.45 -18.92
C LEU A 270 0.77 -19.00 -20.17
N LEU A 271 0.50 -19.92 -21.10
CA LEU A 271 -0.21 -19.66 -22.35
C LEU A 271 -1.72 -19.43 -22.16
N LEU A 272 -2.35 -20.10 -21.18
CA LEU A 272 -3.76 -19.92 -20.87
C LEU A 272 -4.04 -18.79 -19.87
N SER A 273 -3.01 -18.25 -19.20
CA SER A 273 -3.21 -17.15 -18.26
C SER A 273 -3.62 -15.88 -19.00
N SER A 274 -4.88 -15.47 -18.84
CA SER A 274 -5.39 -14.19 -19.35
C SER A 274 -5.02 -13.00 -18.46
N LYS A 275 -4.33 -13.24 -17.33
CA LYS A 275 -3.88 -12.17 -16.45
C LYS A 275 -2.61 -11.52 -17.01
N PRO A 276 -2.48 -10.19 -16.91
CA PRO A 276 -1.24 -9.54 -17.31
C PRO A 276 -0.07 -10.10 -16.49
N LEU A 277 1.05 -10.36 -17.17
CA LEU A 277 2.27 -10.86 -16.52
C LEU A 277 2.93 -9.80 -15.63
N TRP A 278 2.61 -8.53 -15.89
CA TRP A 278 3.11 -7.36 -15.18
C TRP A 278 1.95 -6.64 -14.50
N GLN A 279 2.10 -6.36 -13.20
CA GLN A 279 1.12 -5.63 -12.41
C GLN A 279 1.74 -4.30 -12.01
N ASP A 280 1.38 -3.23 -12.72
CA ASP A 280 1.90 -1.87 -12.47
C ASP A 280 1.18 -1.15 -11.33
N ASP A 281 0.04 -1.69 -10.89
CA ASP A 281 -0.78 -1.09 -9.85
C ASP A 281 -0.41 -1.62 -8.45
N ILE A 282 0.37 -0.80 -7.73
CA ILE A 282 0.76 -1.05 -6.33
C ILE A 282 -0.45 -1.25 -5.40
N SER A 283 -1.60 -0.65 -5.70
CA SER A 283 -2.80 -0.80 -4.87
C SER A 283 -3.32 -2.23 -4.81
N THR A 284 -2.98 -3.05 -5.82
CA THR A 284 -3.30 -4.48 -5.86
C THR A 284 -2.61 -5.26 -4.74
N PHE A 285 -1.47 -4.77 -4.23
CA PHE A 285 -0.77 -5.35 -3.08
C PHE A 285 -1.29 -4.86 -1.73
N SER A 286 -2.36 -4.06 -1.72
CA SER A 286 -2.98 -3.62 -0.47
C SER A 286 -3.51 -4.84 0.31
N PRO A 287 -3.14 -4.99 1.59
CA PRO A 287 -3.66 -6.07 2.44
C PRO A 287 -5.11 -5.82 2.85
N LEU A 288 -5.70 -4.68 2.48
CA LEU A 288 -7.02 -4.29 2.90
C LEU A 288 -8.11 -5.12 2.19
N PRO A 289 -9.13 -5.58 2.93
CA PRO A 289 -10.34 -6.16 2.36
C PRO A 289 -10.96 -5.26 1.29
N LYS A 290 -11.33 -5.84 0.15
CA LYS A 290 -12.02 -5.12 -0.95
C LYS A 290 -13.27 -4.37 -0.49
N ALA A 291 -13.97 -4.89 0.53
CA ALA A 291 -15.15 -4.24 1.10
C ALA A 291 -14.85 -2.85 1.68
N LEU A 292 -13.69 -2.66 2.33
CA LEU A 292 -13.31 -1.36 2.89
C LEU A 292 -12.94 -0.35 1.79
N LEU A 293 -12.24 -0.80 0.76
CA LEU A 293 -11.92 0.02 -0.41
C LEU A 293 -13.18 0.44 -1.16
N GLU A 294 -14.14 -0.46 -1.29
CA GLU A 294 -15.44 -0.16 -1.92
C GLU A 294 -16.26 0.80 -1.06
N GLN A 295 -16.24 0.65 0.27
CA GLN A 295 -16.93 1.56 1.19
C GLN A 295 -16.36 2.99 1.11
N ASP A 296 -15.03 3.14 1.06
CA ASP A 296 -14.40 4.46 0.84
C ASP A 296 -14.78 5.06 -0.52
N ARG A 297 -14.79 4.24 -1.58
CA ARG A 297 -15.21 4.66 -2.92
C ARG A 297 -16.66 5.16 -2.92
N GLN A 298 -17.56 4.44 -2.24
CA GLN A 298 -18.96 4.84 -2.10
C GLN A 298 -19.12 6.15 -1.33
N LEU A 299 -18.40 6.33 -0.22
CA LEU A 299 -18.43 7.59 0.53
C LEU A 299 -17.99 8.78 -0.34
N ARG A 300 -16.88 8.64 -1.07
CA ARG A 300 -16.38 9.69 -1.96
C ARG A 300 -17.40 10.06 -3.04
N GLN A 301 -18.05 9.07 -3.63
CA GLN A 301 -19.09 9.30 -4.65
C GLN A 301 -20.29 10.07 -4.08
N HIS A 302 -20.72 9.76 -2.85
CA HIS A 302 -21.86 10.45 -2.22
C HIS A 302 -21.57 11.93 -1.94
N PHE A 303 -20.33 12.27 -1.62
CA PHE A 303 -19.93 13.65 -1.31
C PHE A 303 -19.26 14.38 -2.49
N SER A 304 -19.26 13.79 -3.70
CA SER A 304 -18.60 14.35 -4.89
C SER A 304 -17.13 14.72 -4.63
N ALA A 305 -16.47 13.98 -3.73
CA ALA A 305 -15.08 14.20 -3.37
C ALA A 305 -14.18 13.62 -4.46
N THR A 306 -13.22 14.43 -4.93
CA THR A 306 -12.24 14.01 -5.94
C THR A 306 -11.37 12.86 -5.42
N ASP A 307 -11.05 11.91 -6.29
CA ASP A 307 -10.09 10.85 -5.99
C ASP A 307 -8.67 11.44 -5.86
N PRO A 308 -8.01 11.34 -4.69
CA PRO A 308 -6.66 11.86 -4.50
C PRO A 308 -5.57 10.98 -5.12
N SER A 309 -5.93 9.87 -5.79
CA SER A 309 -4.98 8.94 -6.42
C SER A 309 -4.00 9.64 -7.38
N HIS A 310 -4.41 10.75 -7.98
CA HIS A 310 -3.58 11.57 -8.85
C HIS A 310 -3.62 13.04 -8.45
N LEU A 311 -2.46 13.58 -8.09
CA LEU A 311 -2.28 14.99 -7.74
C LEU A 311 -1.47 15.69 -8.84
N LEU A 312 -1.95 16.83 -9.29
CA LEU A 312 -1.20 17.74 -10.14
C LEU A 312 -0.58 18.83 -9.26
N LEU A 313 0.75 18.85 -9.22
CA LEU A 313 1.48 19.89 -8.49
C LEU A 313 1.68 21.10 -9.41
N ILE A 314 0.98 22.19 -9.12
CA ILE A 314 1.20 23.48 -9.76
C ILE A 314 2.04 24.33 -8.81
N GLN A 315 3.24 24.72 -9.24
CA GLN A 315 4.10 25.60 -8.48
C GLN A 315 4.02 27.02 -9.03
N GLY A 316 4.10 28.01 -8.14
CA GLY A 316 4.23 29.43 -8.45
C GLY A 316 5.09 30.12 -7.39
N GLU A 317 5.84 31.13 -7.79
CA GLU A 317 6.68 31.96 -6.89
C GLU A 317 5.83 32.82 -5.95
N ASP A 318 4.61 33.14 -6.37
CA ASP A 318 3.61 33.85 -5.58
C ASP A 318 2.19 33.28 -5.85
N PRO A 319 1.19 33.59 -5.00
CA PRO A 319 -0.19 33.12 -5.19
C PRO A 319 -0.80 33.51 -6.54
N GLN A 320 -0.49 34.69 -7.09
CA GLN A 320 -1.05 35.12 -8.38
C GLN A 320 -0.48 34.32 -9.55
N GLN A 321 0.82 34.03 -9.54
CA GLN A 321 1.48 33.19 -10.53
C GLN A 321 0.92 31.77 -10.49
N LEU A 322 0.63 31.23 -9.29
CA LEU A 322 -0.03 29.94 -9.12
C LEU A 322 -1.43 29.94 -9.75
N LEU A 323 -2.26 30.95 -9.48
CA LEU A 323 -3.60 31.08 -10.06
C LEU A 323 -3.56 31.22 -11.58
N GLN A 324 -2.67 32.04 -12.13
CA GLN A 324 -2.49 32.20 -13.58
C GLN A 324 -2.06 30.89 -14.27
N ARG A 325 -1.15 30.12 -13.64
CA ARG A 325 -0.72 28.80 -14.15
C ARG A 325 -1.86 27.79 -14.09
N SER A 326 -2.65 27.82 -13.02
CA SER A 326 -3.88 27.02 -12.87
C SER A 326 -4.90 27.32 -13.99
N GLU A 327 -5.12 28.60 -14.32
CA GLU A 327 -5.99 29.02 -15.41
C GLU A 327 -5.45 28.62 -16.79
N ALA A 328 -4.14 28.72 -17.00
CA ALA A 328 -3.49 28.30 -18.24
C ALA A 328 -3.64 26.79 -18.46
N LEU A 329 -3.47 26.00 -17.39
CA LEU A 329 -3.69 24.55 -17.42
C LEU A 329 -5.14 24.22 -17.78
N ARG A 330 -6.12 24.88 -17.15
CA ARG A 330 -7.54 24.68 -17.47
C ARG A 330 -7.82 24.92 -18.96
N ARG A 331 -7.31 26.02 -19.52
CA ARG A 331 -7.48 26.35 -20.95
C ARG A 331 -6.83 25.32 -21.86
N HIS A 332 -5.65 24.84 -21.51
CA HIS A 332 -4.96 23.80 -22.27
C HIS A 332 -5.76 22.48 -22.28
N LEU A 333 -6.27 22.06 -21.12
CA LEU A 333 -7.08 20.85 -20.98
C LEU A 333 -8.41 20.94 -21.76
N GLN A 334 -9.01 22.13 -21.86
CA GLN A 334 -10.24 22.35 -22.65
C GLN A 334 -10.01 22.27 -24.16
N GLN A 335 -8.81 22.60 -24.63
CA GLN A 335 -8.47 22.62 -26.06
C GLN A 335 -8.00 21.26 -26.58
N ASP A 336 -7.50 20.39 -25.70
CA ASP A 336 -7.05 19.04 -26.05
C ASP A 336 -8.23 18.04 -26.01
N PRO A 337 -8.53 17.32 -27.12
CA PRO A 337 -9.52 16.24 -27.14
C PRO A 337 -9.27 15.15 -26.09
N ALA A 338 -8.00 14.88 -25.74
CA ALA A 338 -7.65 13.97 -24.65
C ALA A 338 -7.79 14.64 -23.26
N GLY A 339 -7.58 15.95 -23.18
CA GLY A 339 -7.75 16.76 -21.96
C GLY A 339 -9.21 16.90 -21.52
N ALA A 340 -10.17 16.71 -22.45
CA ALA A 340 -11.60 16.68 -22.13
C ALA A 340 -11.97 15.61 -21.08
N LEU A 341 -11.22 14.49 -21.02
CA LEU A 341 -11.39 13.42 -20.03
C LEU A 341 -10.94 13.85 -18.61
N LEU A 342 -10.16 14.93 -18.51
CA LEU A 342 -9.56 15.45 -17.28
C LEU A 342 -10.24 16.75 -16.80
N LEU A 343 -11.37 17.14 -17.40
CA LEU A 343 -12.09 18.37 -17.01
C LEU A 343 -12.63 18.32 -15.57
N ASP A 344 -12.71 17.13 -14.98
CA ASP A 344 -13.23 16.94 -13.61
C ASP A 344 -12.22 17.30 -12.51
N ILE A 345 -11.00 17.72 -12.87
CA ILE A 345 -9.97 18.19 -11.92
C ILE A 345 -10.46 19.47 -11.22
N ALA A 346 -10.34 19.49 -9.88
CA ALA A 346 -10.55 20.68 -9.07
C ALA A 346 -9.25 21.50 -9.02
N LEU A 347 -9.31 22.75 -9.46
CA LEU A 347 -8.18 23.66 -9.54
C LEU A 347 -8.36 24.84 -8.56
N PRO A 348 -7.28 25.39 -7.98
CA PRO A 348 -7.37 26.59 -7.13
C PRO A 348 -8.08 27.76 -7.83
N SER A 349 -7.84 27.92 -9.14
CA SER A 349 -8.47 28.95 -9.97
C SER A 349 -9.98 28.82 -10.13
N ASP A 350 -10.57 27.66 -9.79
CA ASP A 350 -12.03 27.48 -9.81
C ASP A 350 -12.70 28.18 -8.62
N TYR A 351 -11.99 28.29 -7.49
CA TYR A 351 -12.47 28.94 -6.28
C TYR A 351 -12.10 30.43 -6.24
N LEU A 352 -10.90 30.77 -6.70
CA LEU A 352 -10.41 32.15 -6.76
C LEU A 352 -9.65 32.38 -8.08
N PRO A 353 -10.24 33.08 -9.06
CA PRO A 353 -9.53 33.48 -10.27
C PRO A 353 -8.38 34.46 -9.95
N SER A 354 -7.35 34.48 -10.80
CA SER A 354 -6.25 35.44 -10.69
C SER A 354 -6.77 36.88 -10.81
N GLU A 355 -6.06 37.83 -10.21
CA GLU A 355 -6.41 39.26 -10.34
C GLU A 355 -6.48 39.69 -11.81
N GLN A 356 -5.62 39.11 -12.65
CA GLN A 356 -5.63 39.36 -14.09
C GLN A 356 -6.94 38.89 -14.73
N GLN A 357 -7.41 37.68 -14.40
CA GLN A 357 -8.65 37.13 -14.92
C GLN A 357 -9.88 37.86 -14.36
N GLN A 358 -9.86 38.25 -13.08
CA GLN A 358 -10.91 39.06 -12.47
C GLN A 358 -11.05 40.41 -13.18
N ARG A 359 -9.94 41.13 -13.40
CA ARG A 359 -9.94 42.40 -14.15
C ARG A 359 -10.34 42.23 -15.61
N ALA A 360 -9.89 41.16 -16.27
CA ALA A 360 -10.28 40.85 -17.64
C ALA A 360 -11.80 40.59 -17.74
N THR A 361 -12.36 39.87 -16.77
CA THR A 361 -13.81 39.62 -16.67
C THR A 361 -14.57 40.93 -16.43
N GLN A 362 -14.12 41.77 -15.50
CA GLN A 362 -14.71 43.10 -15.25
C GLN A 362 -14.67 44.00 -16.50
N ALA A 363 -13.55 44.00 -17.23
CA ALA A 363 -13.40 44.79 -18.46
C ALA A 363 -14.30 44.28 -19.60
N SER A 364 -14.67 42.99 -19.58
CA SER A 364 -15.59 42.40 -20.57
C SER A 364 -17.06 42.73 -20.33
N LEU A 365 -17.43 43.23 -19.15
CA LEU A 365 -18.81 43.60 -18.83
C LEU A 365 -19.24 44.83 -19.64
N PRO A 366 -20.40 44.79 -20.33
CA PRO A 366 -20.88 45.90 -21.17
C PRO A 366 -21.17 47.16 -20.32
N GLY A 367 -21.10 48.32 -20.96
CA GLY A 367 -21.57 49.58 -20.35
C GLY A 367 -23.08 49.57 -20.19
N ARG A 368 -23.60 50.35 -19.23
CA ARG A 368 -25.05 50.50 -19.01
C ARG A 368 -25.83 50.75 -20.31
N PRO A 369 -25.42 51.66 -21.22
CA PRO A 369 -26.16 51.91 -22.46
C PRO A 369 -26.23 50.65 -23.35
N GLN A 370 -25.08 50.00 -23.55
CA GLN A 370 -24.98 48.80 -24.38
C GLN A 370 -25.73 47.61 -23.78
N LEU A 371 -25.70 47.47 -22.45
CA LEU A 371 -26.44 46.43 -21.74
C LEU A 371 -27.96 46.64 -21.86
N SER A 372 -28.44 47.87 -21.69
CA SER A 372 -29.85 48.23 -21.85
C SER A 372 -30.35 47.94 -23.27
N ASP A 373 -29.57 48.30 -24.28
CA ASP A 373 -29.93 48.05 -25.68
C ASP A 373 -29.97 46.55 -26.00
N ASN A 374 -28.95 45.79 -25.57
CA ASN A 374 -28.90 44.33 -25.73
C ASN A 374 -30.09 43.65 -25.04
N LEU A 375 -30.46 44.09 -23.85
CA LEU A 375 -31.55 43.53 -23.07
C LEU A 375 -32.91 43.86 -23.70
N GLN A 376 -33.09 45.09 -24.21
CA GLN A 376 -34.29 45.48 -24.94
C GLN A 376 -34.46 44.67 -26.22
N GLN A 377 -33.37 44.38 -26.95
CA GLN A 377 -33.40 43.52 -28.12
C GLN A 377 -33.73 42.06 -27.76
N ALA A 378 -33.12 41.52 -26.70
CA ALA A 378 -33.37 40.16 -26.24
C ALA A 378 -34.81 39.94 -25.72
N MET A 379 -35.46 41.00 -25.24
CA MET A 379 -36.84 40.96 -24.73
C MET A 379 -37.92 41.08 -25.82
N GLN A 380 -37.55 41.34 -27.08
CA GLN A 380 -38.53 41.46 -28.16
C GLN A 380 -39.33 40.16 -28.32
N GLY A 381 -40.67 40.28 -28.19
CA GLY A 381 -41.58 39.14 -28.30
C GLY A 381 -41.73 38.30 -27.02
N LEU A 382 -41.13 38.71 -25.90
CA LEU A 382 -41.26 38.05 -24.59
C LEU A 382 -42.19 38.84 -23.66
N PRO A 383 -42.90 38.18 -22.73
CA PRO A 383 -43.90 38.82 -21.86
C PRO A 383 -43.31 39.58 -20.65
N PHE A 384 -42.01 39.93 -20.69
CA PHE A 384 -41.31 40.54 -19.56
C PHE A 384 -41.39 42.08 -19.60
N ARG A 385 -41.49 42.70 -18.43
CA ARG A 385 -41.44 44.16 -18.28
C ARG A 385 -39.98 44.62 -18.20
N GLN A 386 -39.60 45.62 -19.01
CA GLN A 386 -38.22 46.13 -19.07
C GLN A 386 -37.70 46.59 -17.71
N ALA A 387 -38.53 47.30 -16.93
CA ALA A 387 -38.17 47.78 -15.59
C ALA A 387 -37.85 46.67 -14.57
N ALA A 388 -38.24 45.41 -14.84
CA ALA A 388 -37.94 44.29 -13.94
C ALA A 388 -36.44 43.94 -13.91
N PHE A 389 -35.67 44.33 -14.94
CA PHE A 389 -34.24 44.03 -15.05
C PHE A 389 -33.34 45.19 -14.61
N GLU A 390 -33.91 46.29 -14.13
CA GLU A 390 -33.13 47.44 -13.68
C GLU A 390 -32.19 47.12 -12.48
N PRO A 391 -32.58 46.27 -11.51
CA PRO A 391 -31.65 45.80 -10.48
C PRO A 391 -30.45 45.04 -11.07
N PHE A 392 -30.69 44.19 -12.08
CA PHE A 392 -29.63 43.44 -12.76
C PHE A 392 -28.66 44.38 -13.49
N ILE A 393 -29.18 45.39 -14.20
CA ILE A 393 -28.33 46.39 -14.89
C ILE A 393 -27.47 47.16 -13.87
N ALA A 394 -28.05 47.54 -12.73
CA ALA A 394 -27.32 48.21 -11.65
C ALA A 394 -26.25 47.31 -11.02
N GLU A 395 -26.53 46.02 -10.80
CA GLU A 395 -25.56 45.05 -10.27
C GLU A 395 -24.38 44.82 -11.22
N ILE A 396 -24.61 44.76 -12.53
CA ILE A 396 -23.53 44.65 -13.52
C ILE A 396 -22.67 45.90 -13.53
N GLU A 397 -23.27 47.09 -13.44
CA GLU A 397 -22.54 48.36 -13.35
C GLU A 397 -21.71 48.45 -12.06
N GLN A 398 -22.24 47.99 -10.93
CA GLN A 398 -21.52 47.90 -9.67
C GLN A 398 -20.34 46.91 -9.77
N SER A 399 -20.58 45.73 -10.36
CA SER A 399 -19.58 44.65 -10.48
C SER A 399 -18.33 45.07 -11.25
N ARG A 400 -18.45 46.01 -12.19
CA ARG A 400 -17.32 46.58 -12.94
C ARG A 400 -16.33 47.36 -12.08
N ASN A 401 -16.79 47.87 -10.94
CA ASN A 401 -16.01 48.77 -10.08
C ASN A 401 -15.62 48.11 -8.74
N LEU A 402 -15.97 46.83 -8.53
CA LEU A 402 -15.59 46.11 -7.32
C LEU A 402 -14.07 45.86 -7.29
N PRO A 403 -13.44 45.93 -6.10
CA PRO A 403 -12.05 45.53 -5.95
C PRO A 403 -11.91 44.02 -6.23
N PRO A 404 -10.76 43.56 -6.76
CA PRO A 404 -10.47 42.15 -6.87
C PRO A 404 -10.52 41.44 -5.51
N LEU A 405 -10.98 40.20 -5.52
CA LEU A 405 -10.95 39.29 -4.38
C LEU A 405 -9.52 38.80 -4.15
N SER A 406 -9.10 38.73 -2.89
CA SER A 406 -7.76 38.33 -2.42
C SER A 406 -7.74 36.97 -1.75
#